data_AF-A0A4R9VWQ9-F1
#
_entry.id   AF-A0A4R9VWQ9-F1
#
_cell.length_a   1.000
_cell.length_b   1.000
_cell.length_c   1.000
_cell.angle_alpha   90.00
_cell.angle_beta   90.00
_cell.angle_gamma   90.00
#
_symmetry.space_group_name_H-M   'P 1'
#
loop_
_entity.id
_entity.type
_entity.pdbx_description
1 polymer ?
#
loop_
_entity_poly.entity_id
_entity_poly.type
_entity_poly.pdbx_seq_one_letter_code
_entity_poly.pdbx_strand_id
1 'polypeptide(L)'
;MGDDSNDYGERARWNEACRREEAIRKLVERYPKSLSGQAVTDLAWELDLSRATLYRMIKLFRAGGTVSSLMDGKRGRRQGHRALDQGREALVRRTIEGFYLKPTRPSFAQLVRQVQVACAAAGLAPPNWRTIKSRV
;
A
#
# COMPACT_ATOMS: atom_id res chain seq x y z
N MET A 1 -3.65 25.35 -6.04
CA MET A 1 -4.27 24.42 -7.00
C MET A 1 -3.40 23.19 -7.14
N GLY A 2 -3.78 22.06 -6.54
CA GLY A 2 -2.98 20.85 -6.60
C GLY A 2 -3.51 19.79 -5.63
N ASP A 3 -4.73 19.31 -5.87
CA ASP A 3 -5.32 18.20 -5.11
C ASP A 3 -6.33 17.37 -5.94
N ASP A 4 -6.83 17.88 -7.08
CA ASP A 4 -7.86 17.18 -7.87
C ASP A 4 -7.39 15.85 -8.49
N SER A 5 -6.13 15.71 -8.94
CA SER A 5 -5.69 14.49 -9.63
C SER A 5 -5.65 13.23 -8.77
N ASN A 6 -5.57 13.37 -7.43
CA ASN A 6 -5.58 12.22 -6.53
C ASN A 6 -7.00 11.66 -6.32
N ASP A 7 -8.02 12.53 -6.33
CA ASP A 7 -9.43 12.16 -6.15
C ASP A 7 -9.98 11.35 -7.34
N TYR A 8 -9.69 11.75 -8.58
CA TYR A 8 -10.14 11.03 -9.77
C TYR A 8 -9.61 9.58 -9.84
N GLY A 9 -8.36 9.36 -9.44
CA GLY A 9 -7.75 8.03 -9.42
C GLY A 9 -8.34 7.12 -8.35
N GLU A 10 -8.71 7.67 -7.19
CA GLU A 10 -9.38 6.95 -6.12
C GLU A 10 -10.83 6.61 -6.48
N ARG A 11 -11.55 7.57 -7.09
CA ARG A 11 -12.91 7.39 -7.60
C ARG A 11 -12.98 6.31 -8.68
N ALA A 12 -12.04 6.31 -9.63
CA ALA A 12 -11.98 5.30 -10.70
C ALA A 12 -11.74 3.89 -10.14
N ARG A 13 -10.85 3.77 -9.15
CA ARG A 13 -10.59 2.49 -8.44
C ARG A 13 -11.80 2.02 -7.65
N TRP A 14 -12.54 2.95 -7.05
CA TRP A 14 -13.78 2.64 -6.35
C TRP A 14 -14.85 2.11 -7.30
N ASN A 15 -15.06 2.77 -8.43
CA ASN A 15 -16.02 2.32 -9.43
C ASN A 15 -15.67 0.93 -9.99
N GLU A 16 -14.39 0.68 -10.26
CA GLU A 16 -13.92 -0.62 -10.73
C GLU A 16 -14.08 -1.71 -9.65
N ALA A 17 -13.80 -1.39 -8.39
CA ALA A 17 -14.03 -2.32 -7.28
C ALA A 17 -15.53 -2.64 -7.11
N CYS A 18 -16.42 -1.64 -7.22
CA CYS A 18 -17.86 -1.86 -7.22
C CYS A 18 -18.30 -2.79 -8.36
N ARG A 19 -17.80 -2.56 -9.59
CA ARG A 19 -18.11 -3.40 -10.75
C ARG A 19 -17.72 -4.86 -10.52
N ARG A 20 -16.51 -5.09 -9.99
CA ARG A 20 -16.02 -6.44 -9.67
C ARG A 20 -16.80 -7.09 -8.54
N GLU A 21 -17.17 -6.32 -7.52
CA GLU A 21 -17.96 -6.77 -6.38
C GLU A 21 -19.34 -7.25 -6.82
N GLU A 22 -20.03 -6.47 -7.64
CA GLU A 22 -21.34 -6.85 -8.17
C GLU A 22 -21.27 -8.14 -9.00
N ALA A 23 -20.23 -8.27 -9.84
CA ALA A 23 -20.05 -9.45 -10.67
C ALA A 23 -19.73 -10.71 -9.85
N ILE A 24 -18.88 -10.58 -8.83
CA ILE A 24 -18.57 -11.67 -7.89
C ILE A 24 -19.79 -12.04 -7.05
N ARG A 25 -20.57 -11.06 -6.59
CA ARG A 25 -21.82 -11.29 -5.84
C ARG A 25 -22.79 -12.13 -6.67
N LYS A 26 -23.07 -11.71 -7.91
CA LYS A 26 -23.93 -12.46 -8.85
C LYS A 26 -23.44 -13.89 -9.07
N LEU A 27 -22.13 -14.09 -9.17
CA LEU A 27 -21.54 -15.42 -9.33
C LEU A 27 -21.76 -16.30 -8.09
N VAL A 28 -21.54 -15.75 -6.89
CA VAL A 28 -21.70 -16.49 -5.63
C VAL A 28 -23.18 -16.81 -5.36
N GLU A 29 -24.08 -15.89 -5.66
CA GLU A 29 -25.53 -16.09 -5.54
C GLU A 29 -26.04 -17.16 -6.52
N ARG A 30 -25.52 -17.17 -7.76
CA ARG A 30 -25.84 -18.20 -8.76
C ARG A 30 -25.32 -19.58 -8.37
N TYR A 31 -24.23 -19.65 -7.61
CA TYR A 31 -23.57 -20.90 -7.21
C TYR A 31 -23.37 -21.00 -5.68
N PRO A 32 -24.45 -21.15 -4.90
CA PRO A 32 -24.38 -21.07 -3.44
C PRO A 32 -23.67 -22.28 -2.80
N LYS A 33 -23.74 -23.46 -3.44
CA LYS A 33 -23.17 -24.72 -2.90
C LYS A 33 -21.78 -25.04 -3.44
N SER A 34 -21.55 -24.84 -4.74
CA SER A 34 -20.27 -25.13 -5.39
C SER A 34 -20.07 -24.23 -6.60
N LEU A 35 -18.94 -23.52 -6.65
CA LEU A 35 -18.57 -22.67 -7.77
C LEU A 35 -18.18 -23.53 -8.97
N SER A 36 -18.88 -23.36 -10.09
CA SER A 36 -18.46 -23.97 -11.36
C SER A 36 -17.14 -23.37 -11.82
N GLY A 37 -16.13 -24.21 -12.04
CA GLY A 37 -14.83 -23.77 -12.57
C GLY A 37 -14.92 -23.08 -13.93
N GLN A 38 -15.92 -23.45 -14.75
CA GLN A 38 -16.20 -22.79 -16.02
C GLN A 38 -16.75 -21.38 -15.79
N ALA A 39 -17.75 -21.22 -14.93
CA ALA A 39 -18.33 -19.91 -14.62
C ALA A 39 -17.31 -18.94 -14.00
N VAL A 40 -16.38 -19.45 -13.19
CA VAL A 40 -15.23 -18.67 -12.71
C VAL A 40 -14.31 -18.28 -13.87
N THR A 41 -14.06 -19.18 -14.81
CA THR A 41 -13.22 -18.86 -15.98
C THR A 41 -13.88 -17.80 -16.84
N ASP A 42 -15.16 -17.95 -17.18
CA ASP A 42 -15.90 -17.00 -18.00
C ASP A 42 -15.93 -15.60 -17.36
N LEU A 43 -16.20 -15.53 -16.04
CA LEU A 43 -16.17 -14.26 -15.32
C LEU A 43 -14.76 -13.66 -15.25
N ALA A 44 -13.72 -14.50 -15.15
CA ALA A 44 -12.35 -14.01 -15.15
C ALA A 44 -12.00 -13.38 -16.50
N TRP A 45 -12.47 -13.96 -17.61
CA TRP A 45 -12.34 -13.38 -18.94
C TRP A 45 -13.12 -12.07 -19.10
N GLU A 46 -14.36 -12.02 -18.61
CA GLU A 46 -15.20 -10.80 -18.67
C GLU A 46 -14.57 -9.61 -17.92
N LEU A 47 -13.90 -9.89 -16.80
CA LEU A 47 -13.22 -8.90 -15.97
C LEU A 47 -11.76 -8.65 -16.37
N ASP A 48 -11.25 -9.31 -17.42
CA ASP A 48 -9.83 -9.28 -17.82
C ASP A 48 -8.86 -9.64 -16.66
N LEU A 49 -9.23 -10.64 -15.87
CA LEU A 49 -8.49 -11.13 -14.71
C LEU A 49 -7.98 -12.56 -14.94
N SER A 50 -6.88 -12.90 -14.27
CA SER A 50 -6.48 -14.30 -14.17
C SER A 50 -7.47 -15.09 -13.30
N ARG A 51 -7.67 -16.37 -13.62
CA ARG A 51 -8.47 -17.30 -12.78
C ARG A 51 -8.02 -17.28 -11.32
N ALA A 52 -6.70 -17.23 -11.08
CA ALA A 52 -6.13 -17.17 -9.73
C ALA A 52 -6.49 -15.87 -8.99
N THR A 53 -6.52 -14.74 -9.69
CA THR A 53 -6.95 -13.45 -9.13
C THR A 53 -8.41 -13.51 -8.74
N LEU A 54 -9.28 -14.03 -9.61
CA LEU A 54 -10.70 -14.13 -9.32
C LEU A 54 -10.99 -15.05 -8.12
N TYR A 55 -10.32 -16.19 -8.00
CA TYR A 55 -10.43 -17.05 -6.81
C TYR A 55 -9.99 -16.34 -5.53
N ARG A 56 -8.91 -15.54 -5.57
CA ARG A 56 -8.50 -14.71 -4.41
C ARG A 56 -9.59 -13.71 -4.05
N MET A 57 -10.17 -13.04 -5.02
CA MET A 57 -11.23 -12.05 -4.81
C MET A 57 -12.50 -12.69 -4.24
N ILE A 58 -12.93 -13.86 -4.75
CA ILE A 58 -14.06 -14.62 -4.20
C ILE A 58 -13.79 -15.01 -2.74
N LYS A 59 -12.56 -15.44 -2.41
CA LYS A 59 -12.17 -15.76 -1.04
C LYS A 59 -12.27 -14.54 -0.11
N LEU A 60 -11.79 -13.38 -0.57
CA LEU A 60 -11.89 -12.12 0.18
C LEU A 60 -13.35 -11.68 0.36
N PHE A 61 -14.16 -11.81 -0.69
CA PHE A 61 -15.58 -11.53 -0.64
C PHE A 61 -16.31 -12.39 0.38
N ARG A 62 -16.01 -13.70 0.45
CA ARG A 62 -16.57 -14.60 1.47
C ARG A 62 -16.11 -14.28 2.90
N ALA A 63 -14.90 -13.71 3.07
CA ALA A 63 -14.33 -13.41 4.37
C ALA A 63 -14.83 -12.07 4.95
N GLY A 64 -15.14 -11.08 4.11
CA GLY A 64 -15.47 -9.73 4.57
C GLY A 64 -16.56 -8.98 3.80
N GLY A 65 -17.02 -9.47 2.64
CA GLY A 65 -18.18 -8.93 1.89
C GLY A 65 -18.07 -7.49 1.36
N THR A 66 -17.06 -6.71 1.75
CA THR A 66 -17.00 -5.28 1.43
C THR A 66 -16.28 -4.99 0.11
N VAL A 67 -16.80 -4.02 -0.65
CA VAL A 67 -16.17 -3.41 -1.83
C VAL A 67 -14.71 -3.00 -1.56
N SER A 68 -14.43 -2.49 -0.36
CA SER A 68 -13.09 -2.11 0.10
C SER A 68 -12.08 -3.27 0.09
N SER A 69 -12.54 -4.50 0.30
CA SER A 69 -11.71 -5.70 0.26
C SER A 69 -11.37 -6.17 -1.16
N LEU A 70 -12.14 -5.70 -2.15
CA LEU A 70 -12.00 -6.01 -3.57
C LEU A 70 -11.31 -4.91 -4.36
N MET A 71 -11.10 -3.73 -3.75
CA MET A 71 -10.10 -2.80 -4.22
C MET A 71 -8.76 -3.52 -4.24
N ASP A 72 -8.14 -3.62 -5.41
CA ASP A 72 -6.77 -4.11 -5.53
C ASP A 72 -5.90 -3.37 -4.52
N GLY A 73 -5.49 -4.06 -3.46
CA GLY A 73 -4.62 -3.49 -2.44
C GLY A 73 -3.41 -2.92 -3.16
N LYS A 74 -3.22 -1.60 -3.05
CA LYS A 74 -2.22 -0.79 -3.77
C LYS A 74 -0.96 -1.63 -4.04
N ARG A 75 -0.73 -2.02 -5.31
CA ARG A 75 0.44 -2.84 -5.67
C ARG A 75 1.69 -2.11 -5.19
N GLY A 76 2.39 -2.73 -4.24
CA GLY A 76 3.50 -2.10 -3.52
C GLY A 76 3.58 -2.59 -2.09
N ARG A 77 4.64 -2.15 -1.41
CA ARG A 77 4.87 -2.41 0.02
C ARG A 77 3.64 -1.95 0.82
N ARG A 78 3.04 -2.85 1.62
CA ARG A 78 1.90 -2.53 2.51
C ARG A 78 2.18 -1.22 3.24
N GLN A 79 1.22 -0.31 3.26
CA GLN A 79 1.27 0.90 4.09
C GLN A 79 1.57 0.45 5.54
N GLY A 80 2.71 0.90 6.10
CA GLY A 80 3.18 0.46 7.42
C GLY A 80 4.18 -0.69 7.45
N HIS A 81 4.59 -1.28 6.32
CA HIS A 81 5.70 -2.23 6.30
C HIS A 81 7.02 -1.47 6.45
N ARG A 82 7.60 -1.53 7.65
CA ARG A 82 8.84 -0.84 8.01
C ARG A 82 10.03 -1.67 7.52
N ALA A 83 10.94 -1.09 6.72
CA ALA A 83 12.25 -1.72 6.42
C ALA A 83 13.23 -1.54 7.57
N LEU A 84 12.88 -0.66 8.49
CA LEU A 84 13.73 -0.17 9.54
C LEU A 84 13.05 -0.50 10.86
N ASP A 85 13.85 -0.94 11.83
CA ASP A 85 13.39 -1.13 13.20
C ASP A 85 12.68 0.14 13.73
N GLN A 86 11.63 -0.03 14.54
CA GLN A 86 10.79 1.07 15.03
C GLN A 86 11.63 2.18 15.70
N GLY A 87 12.66 1.81 16.46
CA GLY A 87 13.53 2.77 17.14
C GLY A 87 14.35 3.62 16.16
N ARG A 88 14.85 3.00 15.08
CA ARG A 88 15.62 3.70 14.04
C ARG A 88 14.76 4.67 13.26
N GLU A 89 13.53 4.28 12.93
CA GLU A 89 12.61 5.12 12.16
C GLU A 89 12.18 6.37 12.94
N ALA A 90 11.87 6.21 14.23
CA ALA A 90 11.56 7.32 15.12
C ALA A 90 12.73 8.30 15.22
N LEU A 91 13.95 7.77 15.31
CA LEU A 91 15.17 8.57 15.41
C LEU A 91 15.43 9.38 14.13
N VAL A 92 15.35 8.75 12.96
CA VAL A 92 15.51 9.41 11.66
C VAL A 92 14.49 10.54 11.52
N ARG A 93 13.22 10.28 11.85
CA ARG A 93 12.15 11.28 11.76
C ARG A 93 12.40 12.48 12.68
N ARG A 94 12.77 12.22 13.94
CA ARG A 94 13.12 13.27 14.91
C ARG A 94 14.28 14.14 14.41
N THR A 95 15.29 13.54 13.80
CA THR A 95 16.41 14.29 13.23
C THR A 95 15.99 15.13 12.02
N ILE A 96 15.14 14.60 11.13
CA ILE A 96 14.64 15.35 9.98
C ILE A 96 13.83 16.57 10.44
N GLU A 97 12.88 16.37 11.36
CA GLU A 97 12.01 17.44 11.88
C GLU A 97 12.81 18.46 12.71
N GLY A 98 13.73 18.01 13.56
CA GLY A 98 14.48 18.89 14.47
C GLY A 98 15.71 19.57 13.87
N PHE A 99 16.25 19.06 12.75
CA PHE A 99 17.50 19.54 12.16
C PHE A 99 17.35 19.99 10.69
N TYR A 100 16.69 19.20 9.85
CA TYR A 100 16.65 19.45 8.40
C TYR A 100 15.50 20.35 7.96
N LEU A 101 14.31 20.24 8.57
CA LEU A 101 13.14 21.08 8.27
C LEU A 101 13.20 22.48 8.92
N LYS A 102 14.40 22.99 9.21
CA LYS A 102 14.61 24.35 9.74
C LYS A 102 14.74 25.37 8.61
N PRO A 103 14.44 26.66 8.85
CA PRO A 103 14.53 27.73 7.83
C PRO A 103 15.94 27.86 7.22
N THR A 104 16.97 27.56 8.01
CA THR A 104 18.38 27.53 7.60
C THR A 104 18.76 26.29 6.76
N ARG A 105 17.82 25.36 6.59
CA ARG A 105 17.89 24.06 5.87
C ARG A 105 19.32 23.55 5.65
N PRO A 106 19.93 22.93 6.67
CA PRO A 106 21.28 22.38 6.55
C PRO A 106 21.36 21.34 5.42
N SER A 107 22.56 21.15 4.89
CA SER A 107 22.76 20.26 3.74
C SER A 107 22.33 18.82 4.04
N PHE A 108 21.93 18.08 2.99
CA PHE A 108 21.57 16.68 3.13
C PHE A 108 22.73 15.83 3.69
N ALA A 109 23.99 16.18 3.37
CA ALA A 109 25.16 15.53 3.93
C ALA A 109 25.27 15.71 5.46
N GLN A 110 24.94 16.90 5.96
CA GLN A 110 24.88 17.17 7.41
C GLN A 110 23.75 16.41 8.08
N LEU A 111 22.58 16.30 7.44
CA LEU A 111 21.49 15.44 7.93
C LEU A 111 21.93 13.98 8.03
N VAL A 112 22.56 13.42 7.00
CA VAL A 112 23.05 12.03 7.02
C VAL A 112 24.03 11.81 8.16
N ARG A 113 24.99 12.72 8.35
CA ARG A 113 25.96 12.66 9.44
C ARG A 113 25.28 12.75 10.81
N GLN A 114 24.30 13.63 10.97
CA GLN A 114 23.56 13.78 12.21
C GLN A 114 22.72 12.53 12.55
N VAL A 115 22.10 11.91 11.55
CA VAL A 115 21.37 10.64 11.71
C VAL A 115 22.33 9.52 12.11
N GLN A 116 23.52 9.44 11.51
CA GLN A 116 24.53 8.44 11.87
C GLN A 116 25.00 8.59 13.32
N VAL A 117 25.30 9.82 13.75
CA VAL A 117 25.70 10.12 15.13
C VAL A 117 24.58 9.77 16.11
N ALA A 118 23.33 10.15 15.79
CA ALA A 118 22.19 9.81 16.63
C ALA A 118 21.98 8.30 16.73
N CYS A 119 22.07 7.56 15.63
CA CYS A 119 21.96 6.10 15.62
C CYS A 119 23.06 5.44 16.44
N ALA A 120 24.32 5.90 16.31
CA ALA A 120 25.44 5.40 17.09
C ALA A 120 25.26 5.63 18.59
N ALA A 121 24.79 6.83 18.99
CA ALA A 121 24.50 7.15 20.39
C ALA A 121 23.36 6.29 20.98
N ALA A 122 22.43 5.85 20.12
CA ALA A 122 21.33 4.96 20.50
C ALA A 122 21.68 3.46 20.42
N GLY A 123 22.93 3.10 20.07
CA GLY A 123 23.35 1.71 19.89
C GLY A 123 22.73 1.02 18.68
N LEU A 124 22.21 1.79 17.72
CA LEU A 124 21.52 1.30 16.53
C LEU A 124 22.43 1.37 15.30
N ALA A 125 22.41 0.33 14.46
CA ALA A 125 23.15 0.36 13.20
C ALA A 125 22.61 1.49 12.30
N PRO A 126 23.48 2.40 11.83
CA PRO A 126 23.05 3.57 11.07
C PRO A 126 22.43 3.14 9.72
N PRO A 127 21.31 3.76 9.30
CA PRO A 127 20.71 3.48 8.01
C PRO A 127 21.58 4.00 6.87
N ASN A 128 21.47 3.37 5.70
CA ASN A 128 22.14 3.83 4.48
C ASN A 128 21.60 5.23 4.08
N TRP A 129 22.45 6.08 3.52
CA TRP A 129 22.05 7.42 3.04
C TRP A 129 20.89 7.39 2.03
N ARG A 130 20.78 6.33 1.20
CA ARG A 130 19.64 6.13 0.30
C ARG A 130 18.32 5.95 1.05
N THR A 131 18.36 5.25 2.19
CA THR A 131 17.20 5.10 3.07
C THR A 131 16.81 6.44 3.65
N ILE A 132 17.76 7.27 4.08
CA ILE A 132 17.49 8.63 4.58
C ILE A 132 16.90 9.51 3.46
N LYS A 133 17.44 9.43 2.24
CA LYS A 133 16.94 10.19 1.08
C LYS A 133 15.50 9.85 0.73
N SER A 134 15.09 8.60 0.88
CA SER A 134 13.69 8.19 0.63
C SER A 134 12.68 8.69 1.68
N ARG A 135 13.16 9.37 2.74
CA ARG A 135 12.35 9.83 3.90
C ARG A 135 12.32 11.35 4.06
N VAL A 136 13.00 12.08 3.18
CA VAL A 136 13.07 13.54 3.11
C VAL A 136 12.25 14.00 1.92
#